data_AF-A0A7S4KYK5-F1
#
_entry.id   AF-A0A7S4KYK5-F1
#
_cell.length_a   1.000
_cell.length_b   1.000
_cell.length_c   1.000
_cell.angle_alpha   90.00
_cell.angle_beta   90.00
_cell.angle_gamma   90.00
#
_symmetry.space_group_name_H-M   'P 1'
#
loop_
_entity.id
_entity.type
_entity.pdbx_description
1 polymer ?
#
loop_
_entity_poly.entity_id
_entity_poly.type
_entity_poly.pdbx_seq_one_letter_code
_entity_poly.pdbx_strand_id
1 'polypeptide(L)'
;GGMRLDVLDTGEAISILRDQQIRWAHCYILVFSWEAGVEGIQCLIEKIREVKDATLETQPPIVLVENKHDLLLSNPPPDDINLSLGLEIAKENNIGYIQTSAKTGENVKNLFQGIGNWYLTGYFNICIIL
;
A
#
# COMPACT_ATOMS: atom_id res chain seq x y z
N GLY A 1 -23.43 -3.86 -4.33
CA GLY A 1 -22.10 -4.03 -4.94
C GLY A 1 -21.18 -4.70 -3.94
N GLY A 2 -20.14 -5.37 -4.42
CA GLY A 2 -19.21 -6.13 -3.58
C GLY A 2 -17.82 -5.52 -3.58
N MET A 3 -17.11 -5.69 -2.48
CA MET A 3 -15.68 -5.38 -2.38
C MET A 3 -14.89 -6.68 -2.52
N ARG A 4 -13.93 -6.71 -3.44
CA ARG A 4 -13.01 -7.83 -3.62
C ARG A 4 -11.62 -7.41 -3.17
N LEU A 5 -10.95 -8.30 -2.45
CA LEU A 5 -9.56 -8.13 -2.00
C LEU A 5 -8.72 -9.17 -2.74
N ASP A 6 -7.73 -8.70 -3.50
CA ASP A 6 -6.69 -9.54 -4.08
C ASP A 6 -5.37 -9.22 -3.36
N VAL A 7 -4.62 -10.24 -2.96
CA VAL A 7 -3.34 -10.10 -2.24
C VAL A 7 -2.22 -10.63 -3.10
N LEU A 8 -1.16 -9.84 -3.25
CA LEU A 8 0.04 -10.13 -4.04
C LEU A 8 1.27 -10.00 -3.14
N ASP A 9 2.25 -10.88 -3.32
CA ASP A 9 3.57 -10.70 -2.73
C ASP A 9 4.43 -9.75 -3.60
N THR A 10 5.35 -8.99 -3.02
CA THR A 10 6.24 -8.06 -3.74
C THR A 10 7.02 -8.76 -4.86
N GLY A 11 7.56 -9.96 -4.63
CA GLY A 11 8.27 -10.72 -5.68
C GLY A 11 7.35 -11.17 -6.82
N GLU A 12 6.06 -11.29 -6.52
CA GLU A 12 5.03 -11.75 -7.43
C GLU A 12 4.38 -10.62 -8.25
N ALA A 13 4.33 -9.40 -7.70
CA ALA A 13 3.71 -8.21 -8.29
C ALA A 13 4.48 -7.63 -9.49
N ILE A 14 5.77 -7.96 -9.64
CA ILE A 14 6.65 -7.44 -10.70
C ILE A 14 6.51 -8.25 -12.03
N SER A 15 5.75 -9.36 -12.03
CA SER A 15 5.61 -10.25 -13.19
C SER A 15 4.43 -9.90 -14.14
N ILE A 16 4.63 -10.09 -15.46
CA ILE A 16 3.67 -9.77 -16.54
C ILE A 16 2.29 -10.44 -16.36
N LEU A 17 2.24 -11.64 -15.76
CA LEU A 17 0.98 -12.38 -15.54
C LEU A 17 0.03 -11.66 -14.56
N ARG A 18 0.51 -10.68 -13.79
CA ARG A 18 -0.29 -9.94 -12.79
C ARG A 18 -0.63 -8.51 -13.15
N ASP A 19 -0.17 -8.02 -14.30
CA ASP A 19 -0.59 -6.73 -14.86
C ASP A 19 -2.12 -6.66 -14.98
N GLN A 20 -2.81 -7.79 -15.16
CA GLN A 20 -4.28 -7.83 -15.17
C GLN A 20 -4.90 -7.52 -13.80
N GLN A 21 -4.34 -8.05 -12.70
CA GLN A 21 -4.82 -7.79 -11.35
C GLN A 21 -4.60 -6.33 -10.97
N ILE A 22 -3.42 -5.79 -11.32
CA ILE A 22 -3.16 -4.35 -11.20
C ILE A 22 -4.16 -3.58 -12.08
N ARG A 23 -4.34 -3.93 -13.35
CA ARG A 23 -5.24 -3.23 -14.28
C ARG A 23 -6.70 -3.19 -13.82
N TRP A 24 -7.19 -4.19 -13.12
CA TRP A 24 -8.59 -4.25 -12.64
C TRP A 24 -8.79 -3.77 -11.22
N ALA A 25 -7.72 -3.53 -10.46
CA ALA A 25 -7.81 -2.92 -9.14
C ALA A 25 -8.22 -1.44 -9.24
N HIS A 26 -8.96 -0.96 -8.26
CA HIS A 26 -9.41 0.43 -8.16
C HIS A 26 -8.64 1.20 -7.08
N CYS A 27 -8.05 0.47 -6.12
CA CYS A 27 -7.23 1.00 -5.05
C CYS A 27 -6.11 0.00 -4.72
N TYR A 28 -4.98 0.53 -4.25
CA TYR A 28 -3.79 -0.23 -3.90
C TYR A 28 -3.36 0.03 -2.48
N ILE A 29 -3.00 -1.03 -1.78
CA ILE A 29 -2.40 -0.98 -0.46
C ILE A 29 -1.01 -1.58 -0.58
N LEU A 30 0.02 -0.76 -0.42
CA LEU A 30 1.42 -1.20 -0.44
C LEU A 30 1.86 -1.37 1.01
N VAL A 31 2.19 -2.58 1.43
CA VAL A 31 2.54 -2.87 2.82
C VAL A 31 4.06 -3.03 2.91
N PHE A 32 4.66 -2.44 3.93
CA PHE A 32 6.05 -2.66 4.28
C PHE A 32 6.22 -2.65 5.80
N SER A 33 7.43 -2.92 6.28
CA SER A 33 7.80 -2.73 7.69
C SER A 33 9.23 -2.24 7.77
N TRP A 34 9.61 -1.55 8.84
CA TRP A 34 10.99 -1.07 9.02
C TRP A 34 12.02 -2.21 8.96
N GLU A 35 11.66 -3.42 9.41
CA GLU A 35 12.53 -4.62 9.35
C GLU A 35 12.77 -5.09 7.90
N ALA A 36 11.75 -5.01 7.05
CA ALA A 36 11.81 -5.44 5.67
C ALA A 36 12.35 -4.34 4.73
N GLY A 37 12.39 -3.10 5.22
CA GLY A 37 12.76 -1.93 4.43
C GLY A 37 11.65 -1.50 3.45
N VAL A 38 12.02 -0.60 2.55
CA VAL A 38 11.15 0.00 1.52
C VAL A 38 11.57 -0.40 0.11
N GLU A 39 12.42 -1.43 0.00
CA GLU A 39 12.93 -1.92 -1.28
C GLU A 39 11.76 -2.34 -2.18
N GLY A 40 11.77 -1.90 -3.44
CA GLY A 40 10.72 -2.22 -4.40
C GLY A 40 9.47 -1.34 -4.34
N ILE A 41 9.21 -0.59 -3.26
CA ILE A 41 8.00 0.27 -3.15
C ILE A 41 7.93 1.29 -4.30
N GLN A 42 9.04 1.96 -4.61
CA GLN A 42 9.06 2.92 -5.72
C GLN A 42 8.78 2.23 -7.07
N CYS A 43 9.40 1.07 -7.30
CA CYS A 43 9.17 0.29 -8.52
C CYS A 43 7.71 -0.16 -8.64
N LEU A 44 7.07 -0.55 -7.53
CA LEU A 44 5.65 -0.91 -7.49
C LEU A 44 4.75 0.29 -7.82
N ILE A 45 5.03 1.47 -7.25
CA ILE A 45 4.28 2.69 -7.55
C ILE A 45 4.39 3.04 -9.04
N GLU A 46 5.60 3.01 -9.59
CA GLU A 46 5.84 3.25 -11.01
C GLU A 46 5.13 2.23 -11.90
N LYS A 47 5.18 0.94 -11.53
CA LYS A 47 4.49 -0.13 -12.26
C LYS A 47 2.97 0.05 -12.23
N ILE A 48 2.39 0.46 -11.11
CA ILE A 48 0.96 0.77 -11.02
C ILE A 48 0.61 1.91 -11.98
N ARG A 49 1.39 3.00 -11.98
CA ARG A 49 1.19 4.14 -12.89
C ARG A 49 1.30 3.71 -14.35
N GLU A 50 2.31 2.91 -14.69
CA GLU A 50 2.51 2.38 -16.04
C GLU A 50 1.32 1.52 -16.50
N VAL A 51 0.90 0.54 -15.70
CA VAL A 51 -0.21 -0.36 -16.05
C VAL A 51 -1.53 0.38 -16.16
N LYS A 52 -1.71 1.44 -15.35
CA LYS A 52 -2.89 2.30 -15.36
C LYS A 52 -2.86 3.44 -16.35
N ASP A 53 -1.74 3.63 -17.05
CA ASP A 53 -1.50 4.78 -17.92
C ASP A 53 -1.85 6.10 -17.20
N ALA A 54 -1.39 6.21 -15.96
CA ALA A 54 -1.79 7.28 -15.03
C ALA A 54 -0.70 8.34 -14.87
N THR A 55 -1.13 9.60 -14.78
CA THR A 55 -0.30 10.73 -14.36
C THR A 55 -0.44 10.93 -12.85
N LEU A 56 0.29 11.89 -12.26
CA LEU A 56 0.11 12.24 -10.84
C LEU A 56 -1.32 12.72 -10.51
N GLU A 57 -2.02 13.32 -11.48
CA GLU A 57 -3.39 13.82 -11.28
C GLU A 57 -4.45 12.73 -11.47
N THR A 58 -4.17 11.74 -12.33
CA THR A 58 -5.09 10.64 -12.63
C THR A 58 -4.73 9.34 -11.92
N GLN A 59 -3.73 9.37 -11.03
CA GLN A 59 -3.30 8.17 -10.32
C GLN A 59 -4.44 7.60 -9.47
N PRO A 60 -4.63 6.27 -9.49
CA PRO A 60 -5.59 5.66 -8.60
C PRO A 60 -5.17 5.88 -7.14
N PRO A 61 -6.09 5.77 -6.18
CA PRO A 61 -5.74 5.83 -4.77
C PRO A 61 -4.76 4.70 -4.41
N ILE A 62 -3.57 5.11 -3.95
CA ILE A 62 -2.53 4.24 -3.41
C ILE A 62 -2.34 4.64 -1.95
N VAL A 63 -2.24 3.64 -1.07
CA VAL A 63 -1.94 3.85 0.36
C VAL A 63 -0.74 3.02 0.73
N LEU A 64 0.32 3.68 1.20
CA LEU A 64 1.47 3.04 1.81
C LEU A 64 1.17 2.74 3.28
N VAL A 65 1.34 1.49 3.67
CA VAL A 65 1.06 0.97 4.99
C VAL A 65 2.34 0.48 5.62
N GLU A 66 2.76 1.16 6.68
CA GLU A 66 3.81 0.66 7.54
C GLU A 66 3.17 -0.27 8.59
N ASN A 67 3.42 -1.57 8.46
CA ASN A 67 2.87 -2.59 9.33
C ASN A 67 3.87 -2.98 10.43
N LYS A 68 3.36 -3.66 11.47
CA LYS A 68 4.08 -4.08 12.68
C LYS A 68 4.47 -2.92 13.61
N HIS A 69 3.66 -1.86 13.65
CA HIS A 69 3.90 -0.71 14.53
C HIS A 69 3.97 -1.11 16.02
N ASP A 70 3.31 -2.21 16.41
CA ASP A 70 3.40 -2.77 17.76
C ASP A 70 4.82 -3.17 18.17
N LEU A 71 5.69 -3.49 17.20
CA LEU A 71 7.06 -3.89 17.49
C LEU A 71 7.95 -2.71 17.87
N LEU A 72 7.64 -1.47 17.47
CA LEU A 72 8.48 -0.31 17.79
C LEU A 72 8.65 -0.09 19.29
N LEU A 73 7.65 -0.45 20.08
CA LEU A 73 7.70 -0.33 21.55
C LEU A 73 8.45 -1.51 22.20
N SER A 74 8.37 -2.71 21.62
CA SER A 74 8.96 -3.92 22.19
C SER A 74 10.37 -4.24 21.68
N ASN A 75 10.69 -3.77 20.48
CA ASN A 75 11.94 -3.98 19.77
C ASN A 75 12.27 -2.70 18.98
N PRO A 76 12.84 -1.68 19.64
CA PRO A 76 13.15 -0.43 18.97
C PRO A 76 14.14 -0.66 17.83
N PRO A 77 13.94 0.01 16.68
CA PRO A 77 14.83 -0.13 15.55
C PRO A 77 16.22 0.42 15.88
N PRO A 78 17.27 -0.04 15.19
CA PRO A 78 18.59 0.57 15.24
C PRO A 78 18.56 2.09 14.94
N ASP A 79 19.48 2.86 15.54
CA ASP A 79 19.53 4.33 15.43
C ASP A 79 19.72 4.84 13.98
N ASP A 80 20.25 3.99 13.09
CA ASP A 80 20.47 4.30 11.66
C ASP A 80 19.21 4.09 10.78
N ILE A 81 18.13 3.55 11.34
CA ILE A 81 16.86 3.39 10.63
C ILE A 81 16.06 4.69 10.65
N ASN A 82 15.81 5.25 9.46
CA ASN A 82 14.89 6.38 9.31
C ASN A 82 13.43 5.90 9.35
N LEU A 83 12.79 6.02 10.52
CA LEU A 83 11.35 5.75 10.69
C LEU A 83 10.43 6.70 9.93
N SER A 84 10.93 7.84 9.44
CA SER A 84 10.15 8.77 8.63
C SER A 84 10.17 8.44 7.13
N LEU A 85 10.98 7.46 6.71
CA LEU A 85 11.21 7.14 5.30
C LEU A 85 9.91 6.79 4.55
N GLY A 86 9.01 6.03 5.17
CA GLY A 86 7.71 5.72 4.56
C GLY A 86 6.85 6.97 4.33
N LEU A 87 6.84 7.89 5.29
CA LEU A 87 6.10 9.15 5.18
C LEU A 87 6.71 10.06 4.10
N GLU A 88 8.03 10.08 3.96
CA GLU A 88 8.74 10.82 2.91
C GLU A 88 8.37 10.28 1.52
N ILE A 89 8.48 8.97 1.31
CA ILE A 89 8.08 8.30 0.06
C ILE A 89 6.63 8.61 -0.30
N ALA A 90 5.73 8.59 0.69
CA ALA A 90 4.33 8.86 0.46
C ALA A 90 4.06 10.31 0.01
N LYS A 91 4.75 11.27 0.62
CA LYS A 91 4.68 12.69 0.24
C LYS A 91 5.23 12.93 -1.16
N GLU A 92 6.39 12.36 -1.48
CA GLU A 92 7.02 12.48 -2.79
C GLU A 92 6.14 11.94 -3.92
N ASN A 93 5.39 10.87 -3.65
CA ASN A 93 4.52 10.22 -4.62
C ASN A 93 3.05 10.69 -4.58
N ASN A 94 2.71 11.63 -3.70
CA ASN A 94 1.33 12.09 -3.48
C ASN A 94 0.34 10.94 -3.17
N ILE A 95 0.76 9.99 -2.34
CA ILE A 95 -0.04 8.82 -1.93
C ILE A 95 -0.38 8.87 -0.44
N GLY A 96 -1.38 8.10 -0.01
CA GLY A 96 -1.73 7.99 1.40
C GLY A 96 -0.65 7.27 2.20
N TYR A 97 -0.54 7.57 3.49
CA TYR A 97 0.35 6.86 4.42
C TYR A 97 -0.38 6.58 5.74
N ILE A 98 -0.24 5.37 6.27
CA ILE A 98 -0.77 4.99 7.57
C ILE A 98 0.11 3.94 8.25
N GLN A 99 0.28 4.07 9.56
CA GLN A 99 0.92 3.06 10.40
C GLN A 99 -0.12 2.13 10.97
N THR A 100 0.13 0.82 10.93
CA THR A 100 -0.80 -0.21 11.36
C THR A 100 -0.12 -1.31 12.16
N SER A 101 -0.91 -2.05 12.92
CA SER A 101 -0.53 -3.37 13.40
C SER A 101 -1.63 -4.35 13.07
N ALA A 102 -1.35 -5.24 12.11
CA ALA A 102 -2.25 -6.37 11.82
C ALA A 102 -2.45 -7.30 13.03
N LYS A 103 -1.50 -7.31 13.98
CA LYS A 103 -1.53 -8.15 15.19
C LYS A 103 -2.50 -7.61 16.24
N THR A 104 -2.48 -6.30 16.48
CA THR A 104 -3.37 -5.67 17.47
C THR A 104 -4.67 -5.15 16.85
N GLY A 105 -4.73 -5.06 15.52
CA GLY A 105 -5.81 -4.45 14.76
C GLY A 105 -5.72 -2.92 14.72
N GLU A 106 -4.66 -2.32 15.24
CA GLU A 106 -4.44 -0.88 15.24
C GLU A 106 -4.47 -0.33 13.81
N ASN A 107 -5.30 0.71 13.61
CA ASN A 107 -5.49 1.44 12.36
C ASN A 107 -5.95 0.63 11.13
N VAL A 108 -6.00 -0.71 11.20
CA VAL A 108 -6.51 -1.57 10.12
C VAL A 108 -7.96 -1.20 9.77
N LYS A 109 -8.82 -1.03 10.78
CA LYS A 109 -10.22 -0.62 10.56
C LYS A 109 -10.30 0.77 9.94
N ASN A 110 -9.47 1.71 10.40
CA ASN A 110 -9.44 3.08 9.89
C ASN A 110 -9.01 3.12 8.42
N LEU A 111 -8.00 2.32 8.04
CA LEU A 111 -7.57 2.14 6.66
C LEU A 111 -8.72 1.72 5.75
N PHE A 112 -9.41 0.62 6.08
CA PHE A 112 -10.50 0.12 5.24
C PHE A 112 -11.74 1.02 5.26
N GLN A 113 -12.01 1.72 6.37
CA GLN A 113 -13.07 2.74 6.41
C GLN A 113 -12.74 3.94 5.50
N GLY A 114 -11.50 4.40 5.50
CA GLY A 114 -11.03 5.47 4.61
C GLY A 114 -11.19 5.08 3.14
N ILE A 115 -10.75 3.88 2.76
CA ILE A 115 -10.91 3.35 1.40
C ILE A 115 -12.38 3.15 1.05
N GLY A 116 -13.20 2.69 2.00
CA GLY A 116 -14.64 2.50 1.83
C GLY A 116 -15.38 3.78 1.45
N ASN A 117 -14.87 4.96 1.80
CA ASN A 117 -15.46 6.23 1.39
C ASN A 117 -15.21 6.56 -0.10
N TRP A 118 -14.23 5.93 -0.75
CA TRP A 118 -13.99 6.06 -2.19
C TRP A 118 -14.90 5.17 -3.02
N TYR A 119 -15.71 4.34 -2.37
CA TYR A 119 -16.68 3.47 -3.01
C TYR A 119 -17.87 4.25 -3.56
N LEU A 120 -17.83 4.56 -4.85
CA LEU A 120 -18.95 5.16 -5.58
C LEU A 120 -19.66 4.04 -6.38
N THR A 121 -20.63 3.38 -5.74
CA THR A 121 -21.65 2.51 -6.34
C THR A 121 -21.14 1.52 -7.42
N GLY A 122 -20.64 0.33 -7.03
CA GLY A 122 -20.21 -0.69 -8.00
C GLY A 122 -19.54 -1.93 -7.43
N TYR A 123 -18.70 -2.61 -8.22
CA TYR A 123 -17.71 -3.55 -7.66
C TYR A 123 -16.41 -2.79 -7.47
N PHE A 124 -15.78 -2.95 -6.30
CA PHE A 124 -14.54 -2.26 -5.98
C PHE A 124 -13.48 -3.27 -5.57
N ASN A 125 -12.43 -3.33 -6.39
CA ASN A 125 -11.34 -4.26 -6.22
C ASN A 125 -10.17 -3.54 -5.56
N ILE A 126 -9.73 -4.06 -4.43
CA ILE A 126 -8.55 -3.59 -3.69
C ILE A 126 -7.44 -4.60 -3.94
N CYS A 127 -6.28 -4.11 -4.36
CA CYS A 127 -5.07 -4.91 -4.48
C CYS A 127 -4.14 -4.60 -3.30
N ILE A 128 -3.83 -5.60 -2.49
CA ILE A 128 -2.85 -5.50 -1.41
C ILE A 128 -1.55 -6.12 -1.91
N ILE A 129 -0.45 -5.39 -1.81
CA ILE A 129 0.89 -5.84 -2.17
C ILE A 129 1.73 -5.88 -0.89
N LEU A 130 2.23 -7.06 -0.52
CA LEU A 130 2.95 -7.36 0.73
C LEU A 130 4.46 -7.40 0.57
#